data_AF-A0A8J5S7I1-F1
#
_entry.id   AF-A0A8J5S7I1-F1
#
_cell.length_a   1.000
_cell.length_b   1.000
_cell.length_c   1.000
_cell.angle_alpha   90.00
_cell.angle_beta   90.00
_cell.angle_gamma   90.00
#
_symmetry.space_group_name_H-M   'P 1'
#
loop_
_entity.id
_entity.type
_entity.pdbx_description
1 polymer ?
#
loop_
_entity_poly.entity_id
_entity_poly.type
_entity_poly.pdbx_seq_one_letter_code
_entity_poly.pdbx_strand_id
1 'polypeptide(L)'
;MEGVVVRRVILSDNSCLFNAVGYVMEHNRNKASELRQVIAAAVASDPAKYTEAFLGKPNEAYCAWILDPAKWGGAIELSILSEYYGREIAAYDIQTTRCDLYGQEKNYTERAMLIYDGLHYDALAMSPFEDAPEEFDQTIFRVDHKHSIGPVEGLAVNLVKEAHRYLSFQI
;
A
#
# COMPACT_ATOMS: atom_id res chain seq x y z
N MET A 1 2.20 -13.99 19.71
CA MET A 1 2.92 -14.36 18.48
C MET A 1 4.21 -13.57 18.53
N GLU A 2 5.34 -14.26 18.70
CA GLU A 2 6.67 -13.62 18.66
C GLU A 2 7.08 -13.49 17.19
N GLY A 3 7.58 -12.31 16.81
CA GLY A 3 8.07 -12.01 15.47
C GLY A 3 8.40 -10.53 15.35
N VAL A 4 8.87 -10.11 14.18
CA VAL A 4 9.14 -8.70 13.85
C VAL A 4 8.39 -8.25 12.60
N VAL A 5 8.01 -6.97 12.53
CA VAL A 5 7.56 -6.36 11.27
C VAL A 5 8.81 -6.02 10.47
N VAL A 6 8.83 -6.41 9.20
CA VAL A 6 9.96 -6.21 8.27
C VAL A 6 9.52 -5.39 7.07
N ARG A 7 10.45 -4.57 6.55
CA ARG A 7 10.31 -3.88 5.26
C ARG A 7 10.82 -4.81 4.15
N ARG A 8 9.92 -5.22 3.26
CA ARG A 8 10.26 -6.00 2.06
C ARG A 8 10.46 -5.04 0.89
N VAL A 9 11.73 -4.81 0.54
CA VAL A 9 12.14 -3.83 -0.48
C VAL A 9 11.67 -4.24 -1.88
N ILE A 10 11.01 -3.34 -2.60
CA ILE A 10 10.44 -3.45 -3.93
C ILE A 10 11.37 -2.75 -4.92
N LEU A 11 11.35 -3.20 -6.18
CA LEU A 11 12.19 -2.60 -7.21
C LEU A 11 11.74 -1.16 -7.51
N SER A 12 12.71 -0.25 -7.65
CA SER A 12 12.47 1.15 -8.01
C SER A 12 12.30 1.31 -9.52
N ASP A 13 11.14 0.92 -10.04
CA ASP A 13 10.83 0.80 -11.48
C ASP A 13 9.60 1.63 -11.90
N ASN A 14 9.31 2.74 -11.19
CA ASN A 14 8.08 3.54 -11.31
C ASN A 14 6.78 2.80 -11.00
N SER A 15 6.86 1.51 -10.64
CA SER A 15 5.72 0.66 -10.35
C SER A 15 5.73 0.09 -8.93
N CYS A 16 6.58 0.66 -8.06
CA CYS A 16 6.76 0.23 -6.67
C CYS A 16 5.44 0.10 -5.90
N LEU A 17 4.52 1.06 -5.99
CA LEU A 17 3.21 0.97 -5.34
C LEU A 17 2.44 -0.29 -5.75
N PHE A 18 2.35 -0.56 -7.04
CA PHE A 18 1.56 -1.70 -7.54
C PHE A 18 2.23 -3.02 -7.17
N ASN A 19 3.56 -3.09 -7.26
CA ASN A 19 4.31 -4.28 -6.90
C ASN A 19 4.30 -4.52 -5.38
N ALA A 20 4.30 -3.47 -4.57
CA ALA A 20 4.14 -3.55 -3.12
C ALA A 20 2.75 -4.05 -2.74
N VAL A 21 1.69 -3.51 -3.37
CA VAL A 21 0.31 -4.01 -3.21
C VAL A 21 0.21 -5.46 -3.65
N GLY A 22 0.78 -5.81 -4.80
CA GLY A 22 0.81 -7.19 -5.31
C GLY A 22 1.49 -8.16 -4.34
N TYR A 23 2.58 -7.72 -3.70
CA TYR A 23 3.25 -8.53 -2.69
C TYR A 23 2.37 -8.74 -1.45
N VAL A 24 1.83 -7.67 -0.87
CA VAL A 24 1.05 -7.82 0.38
C VAL A 24 -0.28 -8.55 0.17
N MET A 25 -0.88 -8.47 -1.03
CA MET A 25 -2.15 -9.12 -1.34
C MET A 25 -2.00 -10.55 -1.86
N GLU A 26 -0.95 -10.83 -2.65
CA GLU A 26 -0.82 -12.06 -3.44
C GLU A 26 0.58 -12.69 -3.37
N HIS A 27 1.50 -12.17 -2.55
CA HIS A 27 2.91 -12.56 -2.52
C HIS A 27 3.58 -12.50 -3.92
N ASN A 28 3.16 -11.55 -4.76
CA ASN A 28 3.67 -11.39 -6.13
C ASN A 28 4.13 -9.96 -6.41
N ARG A 29 5.43 -9.79 -6.66
CA ARG A 29 6.09 -8.51 -6.93
C ARG A 29 5.99 -8.05 -8.39
N ASN A 30 5.25 -8.76 -9.24
CA ASN A 30 5.13 -8.49 -10.68
C ASN A 30 3.67 -8.22 -11.09
N LYS A 31 2.93 -7.49 -10.26
CA LYS A 31 1.48 -7.23 -10.45
C LYS A 31 1.19 -5.87 -11.09
N ALA A 32 2.21 -5.05 -11.35
CA ALA A 32 2.03 -3.69 -11.85
C ALA A 32 1.11 -3.54 -13.07
N SER A 33 1.34 -4.33 -14.12
CA SER A 33 0.54 -4.23 -15.35
C SER A 33 -0.93 -4.56 -15.10
N GLU A 34 -1.20 -5.62 -14.34
CA GLU A 34 -2.56 -6.07 -14.03
C GLU A 34 -3.29 -5.05 -13.15
N LEU A 35 -2.64 -4.55 -12.09
CA LEU A 35 -3.29 -3.61 -11.17
C LEU A 35 -3.57 -2.25 -11.82
N ARG A 36 -2.72 -1.80 -12.76
CA ARG A 36 -3.02 -0.61 -13.58
C ARG A 36 -4.27 -0.83 -14.44
N GLN A 37 -4.46 -2.02 -15.00
CA GLN A 37 -5.68 -2.35 -15.76
C GLN A 37 -6.92 -2.35 -14.87
N VAL A 38 -6.83 -2.93 -13.66
CA VAL A 38 -7.90 -2.88 -12.66
C VAL A 38 -8.29 -1.44 -12.36
N ILE A 39 -7.31 -0.56 -12.13
CA ILE A 39 -7.55 0.85 -11.82
C ILE A 39 -8.19 1.58 -13.01
N ALA A 40 -7.65 1.42 -14.22
CA ALA A 40 -8.22 2.04 -15.41
C ALA A 40 -9.67 1.58 -15.65
N ALA A 41 -9.96 0.29 -15.45
CA ALA A 41 -11.31 -0.26 -15.56
C ALA A 41 -12.26 0.33 -14.50
N ALA A 42 -11.82 0.41 -13.24
CA ALA A 42 -12.60 1.01 -12.17
C ALA A 42 -12.92 2.49 -12.46
N VAL A 43 -11.92 3.27 -12.87
CA VAL A 43 -12.08 4.69 -13.23
C VAL A 43 -13.04 4.88 -14.39
N ALA A 44 -12.93 4.06 -15.44
CA ALA A 44 -13.80 4.13 -16.61
C ALA A 44 -15.25 3.69 -16.30
N SER A 45 -15.45 2.79 -15.32
CA SER A 45 -16.77 2.24 -14.99
C SER A 45 -17.68 3.21 -14.22
N ASP A 46 -17.11 4.21 -13.55
CA ASP A 46 -17.87 5.21 -12.77
C ASP A 46 -17.36 6.64 -13.01
N PRO A 47 -17.62 7.24 -14.19
CA PRO A 47 -17.20 8.61 -14.48
C PRO A 47 -17.88 9.67 -13.59
N ALA A 48 -18.99 9.32 -12.93
CA ALA A 48 -19.67 10.21 -12.00
C ALA A 48 -18.92 10.35 -10.67
N LYS A 49 -18.30 9.26 -10.18
CA LYS A 49 -17.37 9.28 -9.04
C LYS A 49 -16.00 9.85 -9.46
N TYR A 50 -15.43 9.31 -10.54
CA TYR A 50 -14.09 9.66 -11.00
C TYR A 50 -14.11 10.82 -11.99
N THR A 51 -14.51 11.99 -11.48
CA THR A 51 -14.58 13.24 -12.24
C THR A 51 -13.19 13.84 -12.46
N GLU A 52 -13.08 14.80 -13.40
CA GLU A 52 -11.84 15.55 -13.62
C GLU A 52 -11.35 16.27 -12.36
N ALA A 53 -12.26 16.80 -11.53
CA ALA A 53 -11.91 17.43 -10.26
C ALA A 53 -11.29 16.43 -9.27
N PHE A 54 -11.74 15.17 -9.28
CA PHE A 54 -11.21 14.11 -8.43
C PHE A 54 -9.84 13.61 -8.92
N LEU A 55 -9.71 13.41 -10.24
CA LEU A 55 -8.53 12.82 -10.88
C LEU A 55 -7.42 13.85 -11.22
N GLY A 56 -7.77 15.14 -11.21
CA GLY A 56 -6.95 16.25 -11.69
C GLY A 56 -6.72 16.26 -13.20
N LYS A 57 -7.41 15.39 -13.96
CA LYS A 57 -7.33 15.18 -15.42
C LYS A 57 -8.67 14.60 -15.91
N PRO A 58 -9.06 14.79 -17.17
CA PRO A 58 -10.24 14.11 -17.73
C PRO A 58 -10.18 12.59 -17.53
N ASN A 59 -11.33 11.95 -17.27
CA ASN A 59 -11.43 10.52 -16.92
C ASN A 59 -10.69 9.61 -17.94
N GLU A 60 -10.97 9.78 -19.24
CA GLU A 60 -10.31 9.03 -20.30
C GLU A 60 -8.79 9.26 -20.34
N ALA A 61 -8.35 10.50 -20.14
CA ALA A 61 -6.94 10.85 -20.07
C ALA A 61 -6.25 10.22 -18.84
N TYR A 62 -6.97 10.08 -17.72
CA TYR A 62 -6.47 9.39 -16.54
C TYR A 62 -6.30 7.89 -16.80
N CYS A 63 -7.28 7.25 -17.43
CA CYS A 63 -7.20 5.84 -17.81
C CYS A 63 -5.97 5.56 -18.70
N ALA A 64 -5.72 6.39 -19.70
CA ALA A 64 -4.51 6.28 -20.53
C ALA A 64 -3.23 6.54 -19.73
N TRP A 65 -3.25 7.53 -18.83
CA TRP A 65 -2.12 7.89 -17.98
C TRP A 65 -1.73 6.76 -17.01
N ILE A 66 -2.69 6.13 -16.32
CA ILE A 66 -2.37 5.12 -15.31
C ILE A 66 -1.84 3.82 -15.92
N LEU A 67 -2.20 3.53 -17.18
CA LEU A 67 -1.70 2.37 -17.93
C LEU A 67 -0.22 2.52 -18.36
N ASP A 68 0.34 3.73 -18.37
CA ASP A 68 1.74 3.97 -18.69
C ASP A 68 2.64 3.51 -17.52
N PRO A 69 3.54 2.53 -17.72
CA PRO A 69 4.40 1.99 -16.67
C PRO A 69 5.37 3.01 -16.07
N ALA A 70 5.61 4.14 -16.73
CA ALA A 70 6.44 5.23 -16.19
C ALA A 70 5.69 6.10 -15.16
N LYS A 71 4.37 5.98 -15.04
CA LYS A 71 3.56 6.80 -14.12
C LYS A 71 3.43 6.16 -12.75
N TRP A 72 3.57 6.97 -11.71
CA TRP A 72 3.46 6.51 -10.34
C TRP A 72 2.00 6.50 -9.90
N GLY A 73 1.63 5.51 -9.10
CA GLY A 73 0.38 5.55 -8.36
C GLY A 73 0.50 6.40 -7.09
N GLY A 74 -0.63 6.65 -6.45
CA GLY A 74 -0.68 7.25 -5.12
C GLY A 74 -2.00 6.95 -4.41
N ALA A 75 -2.55 7.96 -3.74
CA ALA A 75 -3.73 7.82 -2.89
C ALA A 75 -4.99 7.34 -3.65
N ILE A 76 -5.18 7.81 -4.90
CA ILE A 76 -6.31 7.38 -5.75
C ILE A 76 -6.20 5.88 -6.03
N GLU A 77 -5.03 5.42 -6.47
CA GLU A 77 -4.75 4.01 -6.75
C GLU A 77 -4.96 3.14 -5.50
N LEU A 78 -4.43 3.55 -4.34
CA LEU A 78 -4.60 2.79 -3.10
C LEU A 78 -6.07 2.69 -2.66
N SER A 79 -6.85 3.76 -2.82
CA SER A 79 -8.29 3.73 -2.54
C SER A 79 -9.03 2.75 -3.45
N ILE A 80 -8.72 2.75 -4.76
CA ILE A 80 -9.34 1.84 -5.72
C ILE A 80 -8.92 0.39 -5.45
N LEU A 81 -7.63 0.15 -5.19
CA LEU A 81 -7.12 -1.19 -4.93
C LEU A 81 -7.64 -1.76 -3.61
N SER A 82 -7.80 -0.93 -2.57
CA SER A 82 -8.47 -1.33 -1.33
C SER A 82 -9.91 -1.82 -1.62
N GLU A 83 -10.64 -1.10 -2.47
CA GLU A 83 -12.00 -1.49 -2.87
C GLU A 83 -12.01 -2.78 -3.72
N TYR A 84 -11.06 -2.92 -4.65
CA TYR A 84 -10.92 -4.11 -5.50
C TYR A 84 -10.62 -5.38 -4.69
N TYR A 85 -9.68 -5.31 -3.74
CA TYR A 85 -9.34 -6.47 -2.90
C TYR A 85 -10.35 -6.70 -1.76
N GLY A 86 -11.22 -5.74 -1.46
CA GLY A 86 -12.13 -5.82 -0.32
C GLY A 86 -11.38 -5.81 1.03
N ARG A 87 -10.29 -5.04 1.10
CA ARG A 87 -9.37 -5.01 2.25
C ARG A 87 -8.89 -3.60 2.51
N GLU A 88 -8.64 -3.27 3.77
CA GLU A 88 -7.96 -2.04 4.11
C GLU A 88 -6.49 -2.07 3.68
N ILE A 89 -5.95 -0.90 3.34
CA ILE A 89 -4.52 -0.71 3.10
C ILE A 89 -4.03 0.40 4.03
N ALA A 90 -3.12 0.08 4.94
CA ALA A 90 -2.41 1.05 5.76
C ALA A 90 -1.10 1.45 5.09
N ALA A 91 -0.97 2.71 4.67
CA ALA A 91 0.27 3.26 4.15
C ALA A 91 0.97 4.11 5.23
N TYR A 92 2.09 3.61 5.73
CA TYR A 92 2.89 4.31 6.73
C TYR A 92 3.91 5.24 6.06
N ASP A 93 3.77 6.54 6.27
CA ASP A 93 4.68 7.55 5.73
C ASP A 93 5.83 7.79 6.72
N ILE A 94 7.05 7.51 6.29
CA ILE A 94 8.25 7.66 7.12
C ILE A 94 8.57 9.12 7.40
N GLN A 95 8.32 10.04 6.47
CA GLN A 95 8.67 11.46 6.63
C GLN A 95 7.83 12.11 7.73
N THR A 96 6.56 11.73 7.83
CA THR A 96 5.61 12.33 8.76
C THR A 96 5.22 11.42 9.92
N THR A 97 5.63 10.15 9.89
CA THR A 97 5.24 9.07 10.82
C THR A 97 3.73 8.79 10.88
N ARG A 98 2.95 9.35 9.94
CA ARG A 98 1.51 9.14 9.86
C ARG A 98 1.19 7.81 9.17
N CYS A 99 0.01 7.27 9.47
CA CYS A 99 -0.56 6.13 8.77
C CYS A 99 -1.83 6.58 8.06
N ASP A 100 -1.81 6.53 6.73
CA ASP A 100 -2.99 6.80 5.90
C ASP A 100 -3.72 5.47 5.66
N LEU A 101 -4.98 5.36 6.11
CA LEU A 101 -5.76 4.12 6.05
C LEU A 101 -6.85 4.20 4.97
N TYR A 102 -6.68 3.41 3.91
CA TYR A 102 -7.60 3.33 2.78
C TYR A 102 -8.62 2.21 3.00
N GLY A 103 -9.91 2.51 2.76
CA GLY A 103 -11.02 1.56 2.90
C GLY A 103 -11.59 1.41 4.32
N GLN A 104 -11.17 2.24 5.27
CA GLN A 104 -11.60 2.18 6.68
C GLN A 104 -13.11 2.33 6.86
N GLU A 105 -13.78 3.06 5.97
CA GLU A 105 -15.22 3.30 6.00
C GLU A 105 -16.05 2.15 5.41
N LYS A 106 -15.39 1.11 4.89
CA LYS A 106 -16.04 0.01 4.15
C LYS A 106 -16.29 -1.24 5.00
N ASN A 107 -15.97 -1.20 6.30
CA ASN A 107 -16.09 -2.33 7.23
C ASN A 107 -15.35 -3.60 6.76
N TYR A 108 -14.19 -3.44 6.11
CA TYR A 108 -13.37 -4.58 5.75
C TYR A 108 -12.82 -5.25 7.01
N THR A 109 -12.69 -6.57 6.97
CA THR A 109 -12.25 -7.37 8.14
C THR A 109 -10.78 -7.75 8.08
N GLU A 110 -10.07 -7.26 7.07
CA GLU A 110 -8.68 -7.58 6.76
C GLU A 110 -7.95 -6.30 6.32
N ARG A 111 -6.68 -6.17 6.72
CA ARG A 111 -5.81 -5.05 6.40
C ARG A 111 -4.43 -5.55 5.96
N ALA A 112 -3.90 -4.89 4.94
CA ALA A 112 -2.51 -5.00 4.50
C ALA A 112 -1.72 -3.73 4.87
N MET A 113 -0.39 -3.82 4.90
CA MET A 113 0.48 -2.70 5.31
C MET A 113 1.56 -2.39 4.27
N LEU A 114 1.73 -1.11 3.97
CA LEU A 114 2.77 -0.57 3.10
C LEU A 114 3.59 0.48 3.88
N ILE A 115 4.82 0.73 3.44
CA ILE A 115 5.65 1.83 3.95
C ILE A 115 6.09 2.73 2.80
N TYR A 116 6.12 4.04 3.04
CA TYR A 116 6.38 5.06 2.05
C TYR A 116 7.41 6.07 2.56
N ASP A 117 8.48 6.31 1.81
CA ASP A 117 9.56 7.23 2.21
C ASP A 117 9.46 8.64 1.61
N GLY A 118 8.36 8.94 0.91
CA GLY A 118 8.17 10.19 0.16
C GLY A 118 8.47 10.08 -1.33
N LEU A 119 9.03 8.94 -1.77
CA LEU A 119 9.31 8.66 -3.17
C LEU A 119 8.91 7.23 -3.56
N HIS A 120 9.14 6.26 -2.67
CA HIS A 120 9.05 4.84 -2.94
C HIS A 120 8.15 4.11 -1.96
N TYR A 121 7.40 3.13 -2.45
CA TYR A 121 6.55 2.24 -1.65
C TYR A 121 7.19 0.86 -1.53
N ASP A 122 7.23 0.35 -0.30
CA ASP A 122 7.59 -1.03 0.02
C ASP A 122 6.47 -1.74 0.77
N ALA A 123 6.57 -3.07 0.78
CA ALA A 123 5.66 -3.90 1.55
C ALA A 123 6.11 -4.01 3.01
N LEU A 124 5.15 -4.04 3.93
CA LEU A 124 5.38 -4.46 5.31
C LEU A 124 4.78 -5.85 5.53
N ALA A 125 5.55 -6.71 6.17
CA ALA A 125 5.13 -8.06 6.53
C ALA A 125 5.50 -8.34 7.98
N MET A 126 4.74 -9.24 8.61
CA MET A 126 5.09 -9.85 9.88
C MET A 126 5.88 -11.12 9.60
N SER A 127 7.08 -11.25 10.15
CA SER A 127 7.97 -12.40 9.91
C SER A 127 8.56 -12.94 11.22
N PRO A 128 9.00 -14.21 11.30
CA PRO A 128 9.58 -14.76 12.52
C PRO A 128 10.82 -14.01 13.03
N PHE A 129 11.64 -13.48 12.12
CA PHE A 129 12.84 -12.67 12.39
C PHE A 129 13.19 -11.83 11.14
N GLU A 130 14.11 -10.87 11.27
CA GLU A 130 14.37 -9.83 10.25
C GLU A 130 14.73 -10.40 8.86
N ASP A 131 15.61 -11.42 8.83
CA ASP A 131 16.08 -12.06 7.60
C ASP A 131 15.33 -13.37 7.26
N ALA A 132 14.16 -13.59 7.85
CA ALA A 132 13.39 -14.79 7.55
C ALA A 132 12.97 -14.81 6.07
N PRO A 133 12.95 -16.00 5.42
CA PRO A 133 12.44 -16.12 4.06
C PRO A 133 11.01 -15.60 3.90
N GLU A 134 10.71 -14.98 2.75
CA GLU A 134 9.40 -14.39 2.44
C GLU A 134 8.23 -15.39 2.49
N GLU A 135 8.49 -16.69 2.36
CA GLU A 135 7.48 -17.75 2.51
C GLU A 135 6.87 -17.83 3.93
N PHE A 136 7.54 -17.25 4.93
CA PHE A 136 7.04 -17.16 6.30
C PHE A 136 6.32 -15.85 6.60
N ASP A 137 6.22 -14.95 5.63
CA ASP A 137 5.59 -13.66 5.83
C ASP A 137 4.07 -13.80 5.99
N GLN A 138 3.54 -13.16 7.03
CA GLN A 138 2.13 -12.81 7.11
C GLN A 138 1.98 -11.35 6.64
N THR A 139 1.19 -11.13 5.60
CA THR A 139 0.94 -9.80 5.02
C THR A 139 -0.49 -9.31 5.19
N ILE A 140 -1.42 -10.22 5.52
CA ILE A 140 -2.84 -9.92 5.76
C ILE A 140 -3.17 -10.13 7.24
N PHE A 141 -3.78 -9.11 7.85
CA PHE A 141 -4.09 -9.07 9.27
C PHE A 141 -5.58 -8.85 9.48
N ARG A 142 -6.18 -9.54 10.44
CA ARG A 142 -7.60 -9.34 10.77
C ARG A 142 -7.80 -8.04 11.52
N VAL A 143 -8.81 -7.29 11.11
CA VAL A 143 -9.26 -6.07 11.78
C VAL A 143 -10.32 -6.45 12.82
N ASP A 144 -10.10 -6.04 14.06
CA ASP A 144 -11.04 -6.26 15.15
C ASP A 144 -12.13 -5.18 15.23
N HIS A 145 -13.06 -5.33 16.17
CA HIS A 145 -14.16 -4.40 16.40
C HIS A 145 -13.71 -2.98 16.83
N LYS A 146 -12.44 -2.79 17.17
CA LYS A 146 -11.83 -1.50 17.50
C LYS A 146 -11.06 -0.92 16.32
N HIS A 147 -11.21 -1.50 15.12
CA HIS A 147 -10.46 -1.15 13.92
C HIS A 147 -8.94 -1.33 14.07
N SER A 148 -8.51 -2.26 14.93
CA SER A 148 -7.11 -2.58 15.18
C SER A 148 -6.73 -3.94 14.58
N ILE A 149 -5.49 -4.07 14.12
CA ILE A 149 -4.84 -5.34 13.77
C ILE A 149 -3.99 -5.91 14.92
N GLY A 150 -4.23 -5.46 16.15
CA GLY A 150 -3.58 -5.94 17.36
C GLY A 150 -2.12 -5.48 17.48
N PRO A 151 -1.24 -6.26 18.14
CA PRO A 151 0.14 -5.84 18.42
C PRO A 151 0.98 -5.47 17.19
N VAL A 152 0.63 -5.98 16.01
CA VAL A 152 1.33 -5.71 14.74
C VAL A 152 1.33 -4.22 14.40
N GLU A 153 0.25 -3.50 14.71
CA GLU A 153 0.19 -2.04 14.53
C GLU A 153 1.31 -1.31 15.27
N GLY A 154 1.55 -1.68 16.53
CA GLY A 154 2.60 -1.08 17.35
C GLY A 154 4.00 -1.38 16.80
N LEU A 155 4.21 -2.60 16.30
CA LEU A 155 5.47 -2.99 15.67
C LEU A 155 5.72 -2.21 14.36
N ALA A 156 4.71 -2.06 13.51
CA ALA A 156 4.81 -1.27 12.30
C ALA A 156 5.10 0.21 12.61
N VAL A 157 4.40 0.80 13.59
CA VAL A 157 4.65 2.17 14.05
C VAL A 157 6.09 2.34 14.59
N ASN A 158 6.61 1.35 15.32
CA ASN A 158 7.98 1.40 15.84
C ASN A 158 9.01 1.37 14.71
N LEU A 159 8.86 0.46 13.75
CA LEU A 159 9.72 0.40 12.56
C LEU A 159 9.73 1.72 11.79
N VAL A 160 8.56 2.34 11.60
CA VAL A 160 8.43 3.62 10.88
C VAL A 160 9.11 4.75 11.65
N LYS A 161 8.95 4.79 12.99
CA LYS A 161 9.63 5.79 13.84
C LYS A 161 11.14 5.61 13.84
N GLU A 162 11.64 4.38 13.80
CA GLU A 162 13.07 4.09 13.66
C GLU A 162 13.59 4.63 12.33
N ALA A 163 12.92 4.27 11.22
CA ALA A 163 13.28 4.76 9.88
C ALA A 163 13.26 6.30 9.80
N HIS A 164 12.27 6.95 10.41
CA HIS A 164 12.17 8.41 10.46
C HIS A 164 13.34 9.06 11.20
N ARG A 165 13.76 8.48 12.33
CA ARG A 165 14.93 8.96 13.08
C ARG A 165 16.19 8.87 12.23
N TYR A 166 16.40 7.75 11.54
CA TYR A 166 17.57 7.58 10.65
C TYR A 166 17.61 8.64 9.54
N LEU A 167 16.47 8.99 8.94
CA LEU A 167 16.39 10.08 7.95
C LEU A 167 16.75 11.44 8.56
N SER A 168 16.29 11.72 9.78
CA SER A 168 16.52 13.00 10.46
C SER A 168 17.98 13.22 10.88
N PHE A 169 18.76 12.14 11.08
CA PHE A 169 20.18 12.23 11.41
C PHE A 169 21.11 12.37 10.19
N GLN A 170 20.58 12.29 8.97
CA GLN A 170 21.34 12.44 7.72
C GLN A 170 21.23 13.85 7.10
N ILE A 171 20.50 14.76 7.76
CA ILE A 171 20.28 16.15 7.33
C ILE A 171 21.10 17.11 8.20
#